data_AF-A0A965LML6-F1
#
_entry.id   AF-A0A965LML6-F1
#
_cell.length_a   1.000
_cell.length_b   1.000
_cell.length_c   1.000
_cell.angle_alpha   90.00
_cell.angle_beta   90.00
_cell.angle_gamma   90.00
#
_symmetry.space_group_name_H-M   'P 1'
#
loop_
_entity.id
_entity.type
_entity.pdbx_description
1 polymer ?
#
loop_
_entity_poly.entity_id
_entity_poly.type
_entity_poly.pdbx_seq_one_letter_code
_entity_poly.pdbx_strand_id
1 'polypeptide(L)'
;QLPAGAIFSAFSISRMQLPFVAMAALAGGNVRVGLEDNIYLSRGEMASNADLVSRAVNILENMNVNVIGPDAVRKKLQLTKHS
;
A
#
# COMPACT_ATOMS: atom_id res chain seq x y z
N GLN A 1 -17.35 -4.28 -11.20
CA GLN A 1 -16.45 -3.38 -11.95
C GLN A 1 -16.49 -2.01 -11.29
N LEU A 2 -15.40 -1.24 -11.28
CA LEU A 2 -15.37 0.10 -10.67
C LEU A 2 -15.86 1.17 -11.67
N PRO A 3 -16.44 2.29 -11.19
CA PRO A 3 -16.75 3.44 -12.05
C PRO A 3 -15.51 4.00 -12.74
N ALA A 4 -15.69 4.60 -13.92
CA ALA A 4 -14.60 5.28 -14.62
C ALA A 4 -14.03 6.42 -13.75
N GLY A 5 -12.70 6.48 -13.65
CA GLY A 5 -12.00 7.49 -12.84
C GLY A 5 -12.00 7.23 -11.33
N ALA A 6 -12.59 6.13 -10.85
CA ALA A 6 -12.53 5.77 -9.44
C ALA A 6 -11.08 5.55 -8.99
N ILE A 7 -10.70 6.18 -7.88
CA ILE A 7 -9.44 5.91 -7.20
C ILE A 7 -9.69 4.77 -6.22
N PHE A 8 -8.96 3.67 -6.35
CA PHE A 8 -9.14 2.50 -5.49
C PHE A 8 -7.83 2.08 -4.81
N SER A 9 -7.95 1.31 -3.74
CA SER A 9 -6.85 0.63 -3.07
C SER A 9 -7.18 -0.85 -2.96
N ALA A 10 -6.16 -1.71 -3.00
CA ALA A 10 -6.30 -3.14 -2.81
C ALA A 10 -5.23 -3.66 -1.84
N PHE A 11 -5.57 -4.72 -1.12
CA PHE A 11 -4.70 -5.39 -0.16
C PHE A 11 -5.05 -6.87 -0.05
N SER A 12 -4.20 -7.63 0.62
CA SER A 12 -4.44 -9.04 0.93
C SER A 12 -3.94 -9.37 2.33
N ILE A 13 -4.35 -10.53 2.82
CA ILE A 13 -4.19 -10.94 4.22
C ILE A 13 -2.99 -11.87 4.37
N SER A 14 -2.29 -11.73 5.50
CA SER A 14 -1.17 -12.57 5.92
C SER A 14 -0.07 -12.61 4.85
N ARG A 15 0.47 -13.79 4.52
CA ARG A 15 1.56 -13.99 3.56
C ARG A 15 1.35 -13.36 2.18
N MET A 16 0.10 -13.07 1.80
CA MET A 16 -0.22 -12.48 0.50
C MET A 16 -0.15 -10.95 0.50
N GLN A 17 -0.03 -10.29 1.66
CA GLN A 17 0.02 -8.83 1.76
C GLN A 17 1.12 -8.21 0.87
N LEU A 18 2.37 -8.65 1.01
CA LEU A 18 3.50 -8.09 0.24
C LEU A 18 3.44 -8.41 -1.26
N PRO A 19 3.13 -9.64 -1.70
CA PRO A 19 2.86 -9.89 -3.13
C PRO A 19 1.74 -9.02 -3.71
N PHE A 20 0.70 -8.72 -2.93
CA PHE A 20 -0.41 -7.88 -3.38
C PHE A 20 -0.04 -6.40 -3.55
N VAL A 21 1.01 -5.90 -2.90
CA VAL A 21 1.52 -4.54 -3.12
C VAL A 21 1.86 -4.36 -4.61
N ALA A 22 2.63 -5.28 -5.19
CA ALA A 22 3.00 -5.24 -6.60
C ALA A 22 1.77 -5.42 -7.51
N MET A 23 0.90 -6.38 -7.20
CA MET A 23 -0.32 -6.63 -7.99
C MET A 23 -1.26 -5.41 -8.03
N ALA A 24 -1.51 -4.78 -6.88
CA ALA A 24 -2.38 -3.62 -6.78
C ALA A 24 -1.82 -2.44 -7.58
N ALA A 25 -0.51 -2.19 -7.50
CA ALA A 25 0.15 -1.16 -8.30
C ALA A 25 0.05 -1.43 -9.81
N LEU A 26 0.29 -2.68 -10.25
CA LEU A 26 0.14 -3.08 -11.66
C LEU A 26 -1.30 -2.93 -12.17
N ALA A 27 -2.29 -3.14 -11.30
CA ALA A 27 -3.69 -2.91 -11.62
C ALA A 27 -4.09 -1.43 -11.68
N GLY A 28 -3.15 -0.49 -11.44
CA GLY A 28 -3.41 0.95 -11.39
C GLY A 28 -4.03 1.42 -10.07
N GLY A 29 -4.02 0.59 -9.03
CA GLY A 29 -4.54 0.89 -7.71
C GLY A 29 -3.49 1.41 -6.73
N ASN A 30 -3.96 1.87 -5.58
CA ASN A 30 -3.12 2.15 -4.41
C ASN A 30 -2.96 0.88 -3.56
N VAL A 31 -1.99 0.90 -2.64
CA VAL A 31 -1.67 -0.25 -1.79
C VAL A 31 -2.03 0.03 -0.33
N ARG A 32 -2.27 -1.03 0.43
CA ARG A 32 -2.36 -1.00 1.89
C ARG A 32 -1.56 -2.15 2.49
N VAL A 33 -0.82 -1.83 3.54
CA VAL A 33 -0.06 -2.76 4.38
C VAL A 33 -0.21 -2.37 5.84
N GLY A 34 0.05 -3.31 6.74
CA GLY A 34 0.02 -3.07 8.18
C GLY A 34 -0.20 -4.37 8.97
N LEU A 35 0.06 -4.29 10.28
CA LEU A 35 -0.13 -5.41 11.21
C LEU A 35 -1.59 -5.85 11.33
N GLU A 36 -2.53 -4.96 10.98
CA GLU A 36 -3.95 -5.29 10.87
C GLU A 36 -4.21 -6.41 9.86
N ASP A 37 -3.46 -6.43 8.75
CA ASP A 37 -3.68 -7.41 7.68
C ASP A 37 -2.64 -8.56 7.72
N ASN A 38 -1.45 -8.35 8.32
CA ASN A 38 -0.36 -9.34 8.36
C ASN A 38 0.64 -9.06 9.49
N ILE A 39 0.89 -10.06 10.34
CA ILE A 39 1.83 -9.94 11.48
C ILE A 39 3.27 -10.36 11.17
N TYR A 40 3.58 -10.82 9.95
CA TYR A 40 4.88 -11.39 9.58
C TYR A 40 5.57 -10.62 8.45
N LEU A 41 6.88 -10.39 8.54
CA LEU A 41 7.69 -9.87 7.42
C LEU A 41 8.09 -11.00 6.47
N SER A 42 8.44 -12.16 7.04
CA SER A 42 8.75 -13.39 6.34
C SER A 42 8.33 -14.60 7.21
N ARG A 43 8.48 -15.83 6.69
CA ARG A 43 8.03 -17.02 7.42
C ARG A 43 8.76 -17.16 8.76
N GLY A 44 8.03 -16.95 9.86
CA GLY A 44 8.57 -17.05 11.22
C GLY A 44 9.21 -15.77 11.74
N GLU A 45 9.19 -14.69 10.97
CA GLU A 45 9.74 -13.39 11.33
C GLU A 45 8.59 -12.38 11.51
N MET A 46 8.32 -11.97 12.75
CA MET A 46 7.28 -10.98 13.03
C MET A 46 7.69 -9.61 12.51
N ALA A 47 6.71 -8.82 12.06
CA ALA A 47 6.93 -7.47 11.57
C ALA A 47 6.52 -6.40 12.59
N SER A 48 7.08 -5.20 12.44
CA SER A 48 6.42 -3.95 12.84
C SER A 48 5.68 -3.32 11.65
N ASN A 49 4.80 -2.34 11.90
CA ASN A 49 4.20 -1.55 10.82
C ASN A 49 5.27 -0.85 9.95
N ALA A 50 6.35 -0.38 10.57
CA ALA A 50 7.43 0.28 9.84
C ALA A 50 8.16 -0.68 8.89
N ASP A 51 8.34 -1.95 9.27
CA ASP A 51 8.96 -2.97 8.42
C ASP A 51 8.10 -3.24 7.18
N LEU A 52 6.79 -3.40 7.37
CA LEU A 52 5.85 -3.63 6.27
C LEU A 52 5.78 -2.45 5.30
N VAL A 53 5.73 -1.21 5.83
CA VAL A 53 5.78 0.01 5.02
C VAL A 53 7.09 0.08 4.24
N SER A 54 8.23 -0.14 4.90
CA SER A 54 9.55 -0.07 4.26
C SER A 54 9.68 -1.11 3.14
N ARG A 55 9.19 -2.34 3.36
CA ARG A 55 9.19 -3.40 2.34
C ARG A 55 8.26 -3.07 1.17
N ALA A 56 7.08 -2.51 1.44
CA ALA A 56 6.15 -2.09 0.41
C ALA A 56 6.71 -0.95 -0.45
N VAL A 57 7.32 0.06 0.17
CA VAL A 57 8.00 1.17 -0.54
C VAL A 57 9.11 0.63 -1.42
N ASN A 58 9.97 -0.26 -0.90
CA ASN A 58 11.05 -0.85 -1.69
C ASN A 58 10.54 -1.64 -2.91
N ILE A 59 9.46 -2.42 -2.76
CA ILE A 59 8.82 -3.12 -3.89
C ILE A 59 8.36 -2.11 -4.96
N LEU A 60 7.68 -1.04 -4.54
CA LEU A 60 7.15 -0.02 -5.45
C LEU A 60 8.25 0.76 -6.17
N GLU A 61 9.28 1.19 -5.46
CA GLU A 61 10.42 1.92 -6.04
C GLU A 61 11.20 1.06 -7.03
N ASN A 62 11.40 -0.23 -6.73
CA ASN A 62 12.02 -1.18 -7.66
C ASN A 62 11.18 -1.41 -8.94
N MET A 63 9.89 -1.07 -8.90
CA MET A 63 8.98 -1.07 -10.05
C MET A 63 8.90 0.31 -10.73
N ASN A 64 9.74 1.27 -10.34
CA ASN A 64 9.71 2.67 -10.77
C ASN A 64 8.39 3.40 -10.43
N VAL A 65 7.70 2.98 -9.36
CA VAL A 65 6.52 3.67 -8.83
C VAL A 65 6.94 4.70 -7.80
N ASN A 66 6.43 5.93 -7.94
CA ASN A 66 6.69 7.01 -6.99
C ASN A 66 5.67 7.01 -5.84
N VAL A 67 6.12 6.78 -4.61
CA VAL A 67 5.27 6.83 -3.41
C VAL A 67 5.08 8.29 -2.98
N ILE A 68 3.82 8.73 -2.88
CA ILE A 68 3.49 10.12 -2.53
C ILE A 68 3.24 10.32 -1.03
N GLY A 69 3.65 11.48 -0.52
CA GLY A 69 3.41 11.88 0.86
C GLY A 69 1.96 12.28 1.16
N PRO A 70 1.60 12.45 2.44
CA PRO A 70 0.22 12.67 2.88
C PRO A 70 -0.42 13.95 2.32
N ASP A 71 0.35 15.02 2.13
CA ASP A 71 -0.20 16.27 1.55
C ASP A 71 -0.60 16.10 0.09
N ALA A 72 0.21 15.37 -0.69
CA ALA A 72 -0.11 15.02 -2.07
C ALA A 72 -1.33 14.09 -2.14
N VAL A 73 -1.46 13.13 -1.21
CA VAL A 73 -2.64 12.28 -1.09
C VAL A 73 -3.89 13.12 -0.82
N ARG A 74 -3.86 14.04 0.14
CA ARG A 74 -5.00 14.92 0.45
C ARG A 74 -5.41 15.74 -0.76
N LYS A 75 -4.45 16.33 -1.49
CA LYS A 75 -4.73 17.07 -2.73
C LYS A 75 -5.37 16.17 -3.79
N LYS A 76 -4.85 14.95 -3.99
CA LYS A 76 -5.36 13.99 -4.99
C LYS A 76 -6.77 13.49 -4.66
N LEU A 77 -7.06 13.26 -3.38
CA LEU A 77 -8.34 12.75 -2.90
C LEU A 77 -9.31 13.86 -2.47
N GLN A 78 -8.96 15.13 -2.64
CA GLN A 78 -9.77 16.29 -2.24
C GLN A 78 -10.17 16.27 -0.76
N LEU A 79 -9.23 15.91 0.13
CA LEU A 79 -9.48 15.78 1.56
C LEU A 79 -9.10 17.04 2.34
N THR A 80 -9.94 17.41 3.29
CA THR A 80 -9.67 18.47 4.27
C THR A 80 -8.86 17.90 5.45
N LYS A 81 -7.79 18.58 5.85
CA LYS A 81 -7.03 18.23 7.05
C LYS A 81 -7.77 18.76 8.27
N HIS A 82 -8.16 17.87 9.18
CA HIS A 82 -8.65 18.23 10.51
C HIS A 82 -7.50 18.14 11.51
N SER A 83 -7.47 19.07 12.47
CA SER A 83 -6.52 19.12 13.58
C SER A 83 -6.95 18.22 14.72
#